data_AF-A0A928HNW1-F1
#
_entry.id   AF-A0A928HNW1-F1
#
_cell.length_a   1.000
_cell.length_b   1.000
_cell.length_c   1.000
_cell.angle_alpha   90.00
_cell.angle_beta   90.00
_cell.angle_gamma   90.00
#
_symmetry.space_group_name_H-M   'P 1'
#
loop_
_entity.id
_entity.type
_entity.pdbx_description
1 polymer ?
#
loop_
_entity_poly.entity_id
_entity_poly.type
_entity_poly.pdbx_seq_one_letter_code
_entity_poly.pdbx_strand_id
1 'polypeptide(L)'
;MANLPDYVAMAKPNALENRAPWWTNTAQTLAGVMLWVGFWNAIPMSGAGNASGLLSCGLGTAIAALVLAAFLCHILFYLIPGKLGMQTGHPLYIVGTSTYGVNGGFLMPGFLMGVLQFGWLAVNSWWAGILLTAPIMGCEATAEQVVKNYPAMFFGISIGWAVVAAFVGLKGIKYVAKIATFFPLIPLTVLIVMFAKTAGGLGDFDASKIGVAAVAEPAAVEAPAETAPAETAPIASEATADE
;
A
#
# COMPACT_ATOMS: atom_id res chain seq x y z
N MET A 1 -15.30 -29.90 -28.13
CA MET A 1 -14.52 -28.68 -27.83
C MET A 1 -15.00 -28.18 -26.48
N ALA A 2 -14.15 -28.22 -25.45
CA ALA A 2 -14.52 -27.66 -24.15
C ALA A 2 -14.69 -26.14 -24.30
N ASN A 3 -15.87 -25.61 -23.99
CA ASN A 3 -16.10 -24.16 -24.00
C ASN A 3 -15.20 -23.52 -22.94
N LEU A 4 -14.28 -22.67 -23.39
CA LEU A 4 -13.47 -21.82 -22.51
C LEU A 4 -14.40 -20.82 -21.80
N PRO A 5 -14.18 -20.51 -20.51
CA PRO A 5 -14.93 -19.46 -19.85
C PRO A 5 -14.80 -18.11 -20.55
N ASP A 6 -15.88 -17.33 -20.54
CA ASP A 6 -16.01 -16.10 -21.33
C ASP A 6 -14.86 -15.11 -21.09
N TYR A 7 -14.35 -15.00 -19.86
CA TYR A 7 -13.25 -14.09 -19.55
C TYR A 7 -11.92 -14.47 -20.22
N VAL A 8 -11.71 -15.75 -20.53
CA VAL A 8 -10.55 -16.24 -21.32
C VAL A 8 -10.84 -16.12 -22.81
N ALA A 9 -12.05 -16.47 -23.23
CA ALA A 9 -12.46 -16.43 -24.63
C ALA A 9 -12.48 -15.00 -25.21
N MET A 10 -12.78 -13.99 -24.39
CA MET A 10 -12.79 -12.57 -24.77
C MET A 10 -11.40 -11.91 -24.67
N ALA A 11 -10.40 -12.60 -24.10
CA ALA A 11 -9.08 -12.00 -23.88
C ALA A 11 -8.34 -11.81 -25.20
N LYS A 12 -8.27 -10.58 -25.69
CA LYS A 12 -7.46 -10.21 -26.85
C LYS A 12 -6.15 -9.55 -26.40
N PRO A 13 -4.99 -9.99 -26.92
CA PRO A 13 -3.73 -9.34 -26.60
C PRO A 13 -3.74 -7.92 -27.18
N ASN A 14 -3.15 -6.98 -26.44
CA ASN A 14 -2.92 -5.65 -26.98
C ASN A 14 -1.85 -5.73 -28.09
N ALA A 15 -2.17 -5.21 -29.28
CA ALA A 15 -1.25 -5.21 -30.43
C ALA A 15 0.05 -4.48 -30.08
N LEU A 16 1.17 -4.93 -30.67
CA LEU A 16 2.52 -4.43 -30.32
C LEU A 16 2.65 -2.92 -30.60
N GLU A 17 2.01 -2.44 -31.66
CA GLU A 17 1.93 -1.01 -32.04
C GLU A 17 1.22 -0.14 -30.99
N ASN A 18 0.32 -0.73 -30.20
CA ASN A 18 -0.42 -0.06 -29.13
C ASN A 18 0.29 -0.15 -27.76
N ARG A 19 1.46 -0.79 -27.70
CA ARG A 19 2.24 -0.93 -26.45
C ARG A 19 3.21 0.25 -26.34
N ALA A 20 2.88 1.18 -25.46
CA ALA A 20 3.77 2.30 -25.19
C ALA A 20 5.01 1.84 -24.40
N PRO A 21 6.16 2.52 -24.57
CA PRO A 21 7.35 2.21 -23.79
C PRO A 21 7.14 2.42 -22.29
N TRP A 22 7.80 1.61 -21.46
CA TRP A 22 7.61 1.60 -20.01
C TRP A 22 7.85 2.95 -19.33
N TRP A 23 8.77 3.77 -19.86
CA TRP A 23 9.09 5.11 -19.34
C TRP A 23 7.97 6.14 -19.52
N THR A 24 7.06 5.92 -20.47
CA THR A 24 5.98 6.86 -20.77
C THR A 24 4.71 6.66 -19.94
N ASN A 25 4.53 5.46 -19.36
CA ASN A 25 3.31 5.11 -18.62
C ASN A 25 3.64 4.53 -17.24
N THR A 26 4.30 3.37 -17.21
CA THR A 26 4.52 2.58 -16.00
C THR A 26 5.47 3.29 -15.03
N ALA A 27 6.57 3.86 -15.54
CA ALA A 27 7.56 4.53 -14.70
C ALA A 27 6.97 5.72 -13.94
N GLN A 28 6.17 6.54 -14.62
CA GLN A 28 5.55 7.73 -14.03
C GLN A 28 4.52 7.35 -12.96
N THR A 29 3.70 6.34 -13.23
CA THR A 29 2.69 5.88 -12.28
C THR A 29 3.35 5.27 -11.03
N LEU A 30 4.40 4.46 -11.21
CA LEU A 30 5.16 3.91 -10.09
C LEU A 30 5.88 5.00 -9.29
N ALA A 31 6.50 5.97 -9.97
CA ALA A 31 7.10 7.12 -9.32
C ALA A 31 6.06 7.91 -8.51
N GLY A 32 4.84 8.07 -9.02
CA GLY A 32 3.73 8.70 -8.30
C GLY A 32 3.34 7.98 -7.02
N VAL A 33 3.21 6.64 -7.07
CA VAL A 33 2.94 5.84 -5.87
C VAL A 33 4.08 5.96 -4.87
N MET A 34 5.33 5.89 -5.34
CA MET A 34 6.50 6.01 -4.49
C MET A 34 6.60 7.41 -3.88
N LEU A 35 6.21 8.48 -4.59
CA LEU A 35 6.25 9.88 -4.16
C LEU A 35 5.06 10.33 -3.30
N TRP A 36 4.11 9.43 -3.06
CA TRP A 36 2.93 9.75 -2.28
C TRP A 36 3.21 9.82 -0.78
N VAL A 37 2.57 10.78 -0.09
CA VAL A 37 2.87 11.14 1.31
C VAL A 37 2.67 9.97 2.28
N GLY A 38 1.62 9.16 2.11
CA GLY A 38 1.40 8.00 2.97
C GLY A 38 2.49 6.94 2.83
N PHE A 39 3.15 6.87 1.67
CA PHE A 39 4.27 5.96 1.43
C PHE A 39 5.55 6.47 2.11
N TRP A 40 5.91 7.74 1.94
CA TRP A 40 7.11 8.31 2.58
C TRP A 40 6.98 8.54 4.09
N ASN A 41 5.79 8.68 4.66
CA ASN A 41 5.67 8.81 6.12
C ASN A 41 6.10 7.51 6.83
N ALA A 42 5.75 6.36 6.25
CA ALA A 42 6.08 5.05 6.81
C ALA A 42 7.53 4.59 6.56
N ILE A 43 8.21 5.11 5.52
CA ILE A 43 9.57 4.68 5.14
C ILE A 43 10.64 5.02 6.19
N PRO A 44 10.76 6.27 6.69
CA PRO A 44 11.71 6.64 7.72
C PRO A 44 11.51 5.85 9.01
N MET A 45 10.27 5.48 9.31
CA MET A 45 9.93 4.63 10.46
C MET A 45 10.27 3.17 10.21
N SER A 46 10.39 2.71 8.95
CA SER A 46 10.64 1.31 8.57
C SER A 46 9.72 0.29 9.26
N GLY A 47 8.49 0.70 9.58
CA GLY A 47 7.55 -0.12 10.38
C GLY A 47 7.90 -0.25 11.87
N ALA A 48 8.96 0.41 12.33
CA ALA A 48 9.36 0.49 13.73
C ALA A 48 8.72 1.71 14.42
N GLY A 49 8.41 1.58 15.71
CA GLY A 49 7.71 2.60 16.51
C GLY A 49 8.54 3.86 16.82
N ASN A 50 9.76 3.96 16.31
CA ASN A 50 10.70 5.02 16.54
C ASN A 50 10.94 5.83 15.25
N ALA A 51 10.95 7.16 15.40
CA ALA A 51 11.10 8.14 14.32
C ALA A 51 12.39 7.98 13.48
N SER A 52 13.33 7.16 13.96
CA SER A 52 14.65 6.90 13.37
C SER A 52 14.70 5.76 12.36
N GLY A 53 13.79 4.78 12.45
CA GLY A 53 13.76 3.54 11.65
C GLY A 53 15.11 3.03 11.14
N LEU A 54 15.23 2.72 9.84
CA LEU A 54 16.47 2.19 9.24
C LEU A 54 17.68 3.16 9.35
N LEU A 55 17.45 4.46 9.54
CA LEU A 55 18.50 5.47 9.68
C LEU A 55 19.20 5.40 11.04
N SER A 56 18.61 4.78 12.07
CA SER A 56 19.29 4.53 13.34
C SER A 56 20.45 3.55 13.21
N CYS A 57 20.43 2.71 12.17
CA CYS A 57 21.51 1.78 11.84
C CYS A 57 22.61 2.43 10.97
N GLY A 58 22.52 3.74 10.71
CA GLY A 58 23.46 4.52 9.91
C GLY A 58 23.04 4.74 8.46
N LEU A 59 23.53 5.83 7.86
CA LEU A 59 23.21 6.19 6.48
C LEU A 59 23.67 5.12 5.47
N GLY A 60 24.81 4.48 5.73
CA GLY A 60 25.35 3.43 4.86
C GLY A 60 24.47 2.18 4.78
N THR A 61 23.87 1.76 5.91
CA THR A 61 22.98 0.59 5.94
C THR A 61 21.65 0.90 5.26
N ALA A 62 21.12 2.12 5.41
CA ALA A 62 19.93 2.58 4.69
C ALA A 62 20.12 2.57 3.17
N ILE A 63 21.26 3.06 2.67
CA ILE A 63 21.59 3.03 1.24
C ILE A 63 21.76 1.58 0.76
N ALA A 64 22.48 0.74 1.51
CA ALA A 64 22.68 -0.67 1.15
C ALA A 64 21.34 -1.44 1.07
N ALA A 65 20.45 -1.22 2.03
CA ALA A 65 19.11 -1.81 2.04
C ALA A 65 18.28 -1.36 0.83
N LEU A 66 18.35 -0.08 0.45
CA LEU A 66 17.67 0.45 -0.74
C LEU A 66 18.20 -0.20 -2.02
N VAL A 67 19.51 -0.36 -2.16
CA VAL A 67 20.13 -1.04 -3.31
C VAL A 67 19.70 -2.51 -3.38
N LEU A 68 19.72 -3.22 -2.25
CA LEU A 68 19.29 -4.61 -2.17
C LEU A 68 17.79 -4.75 -2.51
N ALA A 69 16.94 -3.89 -1.97
CA ALA A 69 15.52 -3.86 -2.27
C ALA A 69 15.26 -3.59 -3.77
N ALA A 70 15.98 -2.62 -4.36
CA ALA A 70 15.88 -2.35 -5.80
C ALA A 70 16.27 -3.55 -6.65
N PHE A 71 17.32 -4.27 -6.27
CA PHE A 71 17.76 -5.48 -6.96
C PHE A 71 16.73 -6.61 -6.84
N LEU A 72 16.20 -6.85 -5.63
CA LEU A 72 15.14 -7.84 -5.40
C LEU A 72 13.87 -7.49 -6.17
N CYS A 73 13.42 -6.24 -6.14
CA CYS A 73 12.24 -5.80 -6.89
C CYS A 73 12.44 -5.95 -8.41
N HIS A 74 13.64 -5.67 -8.92
CA HIS A 74 13.96 -5.87 -10.32
C HIS A 74 13.87 -7.35 -10.72
N ILE A 75 14.44 -8.26 -9.92
CA ILE A 75 14.43 -9.68 -10.23
C ILE A 75 13.03 -10.28 -10.09
N LEU A 76 12.37 -10.07 -8.95
CA LEU A 76 11.11 -10.74 -8.62
C LEU A 76 9.93 -10.17 -9.42
N PHE A 77 9.83 -8.84 -9.55
CA PHE A 77 8.63 -8.21 -10.11
C PHE A 77 8.82 -7.74 -11.57
N TYR A 78 10.01 -7.29 -11.96
CA TYR A 78 10.23 -6.85 -13.34
C TYR A 78 10.57 -8.02 -14.28
N LEU A 79 11.49 -8.91 -13.90
CA LEU A 79 11.93 -9.97 -14.82
C LEU A 79 10.85 -11.01 -15.11
N ILE A 80 10.03 -11.36 -14.11
CA ILE A 80 9.02 -12.42 -14.23
C ILE A 80 7.66 -11.83 -14.61
N PRO A 81 6.84 -11.27 -13.70
CA PRO A 81 5.50 -10.83 -14.08
C PRO A 81 5.51 -9.61 -15.01
N GLY A 82 6.42 -8.65 -14.79
CA GLY A 82 6.52 -7.43 -15.61
C GLY A 82 6.80 -7.71 -17.09
N LYS A 83 7.83 -8.50 -17.38
CA LYS A 83 8.16 -8.86 -18.78
C LYS A 83 7.12 -9.79 -19.41
N LEU A 84 6.56 -10.74 -18.67
CA LEU A 84 5.52 -11.62 -19.23
C LEU A 84 4.28 -10.84 -19.68
N GLY A 85 3.82 -9.86 -18.90
CA GLY A 85 2.71 -8.99 -19.31
C GLY A 85 3.06 -8.15 -20.55
N MET A 86 4.26 -7.57 -20.62
CA MET A 86 4.70 -6.76 -21.76
C MET A 86 4.92 -7.58 -23.04
N GLN A 87 5.39 -8.82 -22.92
CA GLN A 87 5.65 -9.71 -24.06
C GLN A 87 4.36 -10.30 -24.61
N THR A 88 3.48 -10.81 -23.74
CA THR A 88 2.22 -11.44 -24.15
C THR A 88 1.16 -10.41 -24.56
N GLY A 89 1.20 -9.19 -24.00
CA GLY A 89 0.16 -8.18 -24.20
C GLY A 89 -1.17 -8.56 -23.58
N HIS A 90 -1.20 -9.61 -22.77
CA HIS A 90 -2.35 -10.02 -21.98
C HIS A 90 -2.22 -9.50 -20.55
N PRO A 91 -3.35 -9.20 -19.89
CA PRO A 91 -3.32 -8.85 -18.48
C PRO A 91 -2.88 -10.06 -17.64
N LEU A 92 -2.28 -9.77 -16.48
CA LEU A 92 -1.59 -10.77 -15.66
C LEU A 92 -2.50 -11.92 -15.19
N TYR A 93 -3.80 -11.70 -15.04
CA TYR A 93 -4.75 -12.75 -14.67
C TYR A 93 -4.99 -13.76 -15.81
N ILE A 94 -4.88 -13.34 -17.07
CA ILE A 94 -4.92 -14.24 -18.23
C ILE A 94 -3.61 -15.01 -18.35
N VAL A 95 -2.47 -14.33 -18.19
CA VAL A 95 -1.16 -14.99 -18.14
C VAL A 95 -1.11 -16.01 -17.00
N GLY A 96 -1.69 -15.68 -15.84
CA GLY A 96 -1.79 -16.57 -14.70
C GLY A 96 -2.61 -17.84 -14.94
N THR A 97 -3.46 -17.88 -15.96
CA THR A 97 -4.20 -19.12 -16.28
C THR A 97 -3.29 -20.25 -16.77
N SER A 98 -2.10 -19.94 -17.31
CA SER A 98 -1.13 -20.98 -17.69
C SER A 98 -0.43 -21.62 -16.48
N THR A 99 -0.39 -20.94 -15.34
CA THR A 99 0.29 -21.41 -14.11
C THR A 99 -0.70 -22.00 -13.10
N TYR A 100 -1.86 -21.36 -12.94
CA TYR A 100 -2.86 -21.73 -11.92
C TYR A 100 -4.11 -22.40 -12.51
N GLY A 101 -4.15 -22.63 -13.82
CA GLY A 101 -5.34 -23.06 -14.52
C GLY A 101 -6.38 -21.94 -14.66
N VAL A 102 -7.50 -22.25 -15.31
CA VAL A 102 -8.56 -21.26 -15.60
C VAL A 102 -9.13 -20.71 -14.28
N ASN A 103 -9.69 -21.56 -13.42
CA ASN A 103 -10.26 -21.12 -12.15
C ASN A 103 -9.23 -20.49 -11.20
N GLY A 104 -7.99 -21.01 -11.16
CA GLY A 104 -6.93 -20.47 -10.30
C GLY A 104 -6.38 -19.13 -10.80
N GLY A 105 -6.33 -18.91 -12.11
CA GLY A 105 -5.96 -17.61 -12.71
C GLY A 105 -7.00 -16.51 -12.44
N PHE A 106 -8.28 -16.88 -12.33
CA PHE A 106 -9.32 -15.95 -11.89
C PHE A 106 -9.17 -15.57 -10.41
N LEU A 107 -8.96 -16.56 -9.53
CA LEU A 107 -8.93 -16.31 -8.09
C LEU A 107 -7.63 -15.65 -7.61
N MET A 108 -6.47 -16.22 -7.98
CA MET A 108 -5.18 -15.77 -7.45
C MET A 108 -4.74 -14.43 -8.08
N PRO A 109 -4.45 -14.33 -9.39
CA PRO A 109 -4.06 -13.04 -9.96
C PRO A 109 -5.23 -12.10 -10.28
N GLY A 110 -6.47 -12.58 -10.41
CA GLY A 110 -7.63 -11.74 -10.69
C GLY A 110 -8.26 -11.14 -9.43
N PHE A 111 -8.94 -11.96 -8.65
CA PHE A 111 -9.72 -11.52 -7.49
C PHE A 111 -8.84 -10.93 -6.38
N LEU A 112 -7.74 -11.61 -6.00
CA LEU A 112 -6.86 -11.12 -4.92
C LEU A 112 -6.26 -9.76 -5.26
N MET A 113 -5.82 -9.56 -6.51
CA MET A 113 -5.30 -8.26 -6.96
C MET A 113 -6.39 -7.19 -7.01
N GLY A 114 -7.65 -7.55 -7.22
CA GLY A 114 -8.79 -6.65 -7.09
C GLY A 114 -9.04 -6.21 -5.66
N VAL A 115 -9.07 -7.15 -4.70
CA VAL A 115 -9.22 -6.84 -3.27
C VAL A 115 -8.06 -5.97 -2.78
N LEU A 116 -6.84 -6.27 -3.21
CA LEU A 116 -5.67 -5.47 -2.88
C LEU A 116 -5.76 -4.04 -3.42
N GLN A 117 -6.31 -3.85 -4.63
CA GLN A 117 -6.56 -2.51 -5.19
C GLN A 117 -7.58 -1.73 -4.36
N PHE A 118 -8.65 -2.37 -3.87
CA PHE A 118 -9.59 -1.73 -2.94
C PHE A 118 -8.92 -1.38 -1.61
N GLY A 119 -8.09 -2.27 -1.07
CA GLY A 119 -7.30 -2.00 0.13
C GLY A 119 -6.40 -0.78 -0.05
N TRP A 120 -5.72 -0.66 -1.19
CA TRP A 120 -4.88 0.50 -1.48
C TRP A 120 -5.69 1.79 -1.66
N LEU A 121 -6.87 1.72 -2.30
CA LEU A 121 -7.78 2.87 -2.40
C LEU A 121 -8.25 3.35 -1.01
N ALA A 122 -8.53 2.43 -0.10
CA ALA A 122 -8.91 2.77 1.28
C ALA A 122 -7.77 3.48 2.02
N VAL A 123 -6.55 2.97 1.91
CA VAL A 123 -5.35 3.62 2.49
C VAL A 123 -5.14 5.01 1.89
N ASN A 124 -5.31 5.18 0.57
CA ASN A 124 -5.22 6.49 -0.07
C ASN A 124 -6.28 7.46 0.45
N SER A 125 -7.51 6.99 0.60
CA SER A 125 -8.63 7.81 1.06
C SER A 125 -8.47 8.26 2.51
N TRP A 126 -7.93 7.40 3.38
CA TRP A 126 -7.61 7.72 4.77
C TRP A 126 -6.60 8.87 4.89
N TRP A 127 -5.46 8.75 4.20
CA TRP A 127 -4.40 9.76 4.21
C TRP A 127 -4.83 11.06 3.52
N ALA A 128 -5.57 10.96 2.41
CA ALA A 128 -6.17 12.14 1.78
C ALA A 128 -7.16 12.84 2.71
N GLY A 129 -7.96 12.08 3.47
CA GLY A 129 -8.85 12.58 4.52
C GLY A 129 -8.10 13.44 5.53
N ILE A 130 -7.01 12.91 6.11
CA ILE A 130 -6.16 13.64 7.08
C ILE A 130 -5.60 14.93 6.47
N LEU A 131 -5.00 14.83 5.27
CA LEU A 131 -4.35 15.97 4.61
C LEU A 131 -5.33 17.07 4.19
N LEU A 132 -6.57 16.72 3.88
CA LEU A 132 -7.61 17.69 3.51
C LEU A 132 -8.31 18.30 4.74
N THR A 133 -8.44 17.55 5.84
CA THR A 133 -9.04 18.09 7.09
C THR A 133 -8.07 18.95 7.89
N ALA A 134 -6.78 18.61 7.95
CA ALA A 134 -5.78 19.32 8.75
C ALA A 134 -5.68 20.85 8.46
N PRO A 135 -5.56 21.31 7.20
CA PRO A 135 -5.44 22.75 6.92
C PRO A 135 -6.75 23.52 7.12
N ILE A 136 -7.92 22.86 7.01
CA ILE A 136 -9.23 23.50 7.20
C ILE A 136 -9.45 23.88 8.68
N MET A 137 -8.80 23.17 9.60
CA MET A 137 -9.05 23.27 11.04
C MET A 137 -7.87 23.81 11.86
N GLY A 138 -6.75 24.16 11.21
CA GLY A 138 -5.58 24.77 11.87
C GLY A 138 -4.89 23.88 12.91
N CYS A 139 -5.08 22.56 12.86
CA CYS A 139 -4.44 21.61 13.78
C CYS A 139 -3.11 21.09 13.21
N GLU A 140 -2.06 20.99 14.02
CA GLU A 140 -0.85 20.24 13.65
C GLU A 140 -1.21 18.75 13.49
N ALA A 141 -0.85 18.20 12.32
CA ALA A 141 -1.39 16.98 11.74
C ALA A 141 -1.01 15.70 12.51
N THR A 142 -1.85 15.25 13.44
CA THR A 142 -1.88 13.84 13.85
C THR A 142 -3.23 13.22 13.54
N ALA A 143 -3.20 12.05 12.88
CA ALA A 143 -4.37 11.29 12.45
C ALA A 143 -5.37 11.06 13.60
N GLU A 144 -4.84 10.79 14.79
CA GLU A 144 -5.63 10.51 15.99
C GLU A 144 -6.42 11.73 16.48
N GLN A 145 -5.82 12.93 16.44
CA GLN A 145 -6.48 14.16 16.84
C GLN A 145 -7.60 14.56 15.88
N VAL A 146 -7.39 14.38 14.57
CA VAL A 146 -8.40 14.69 13.54
C VAL A 146 -9.62 13.78 13.69
N VAL A 147 -9.40 12.48 13.86
CA VAL A 147 -10.49 11.50 13.99
C VAL A 147 -11.25 11.69 15.31
N LYS A 148 -10.55 12.00 16.41
CA LYS A 148 -11.17 12.19 17.73
C LYS A 148 -11.97 13.49 17.83
N ASN A 149 -11.46 14.58 17.25
CA ASN A 149 -12.09 15.89 17.36
C ASN A 149 -13.19 16.10 16.30
N TYR A 150 -13.04 15.53 15.10
CA TYR A 150 -13.96 15.77 13.97
C TYR A 150 -14.27 14.49 13.17
N PRO A 151 -14.86 13.44 13.79
CA PRO A 151 -15.07 12.15 13.13
C PRO A 151 -15.96 12.26 11.89
N ALA A 152 -17.09 12.98 11.98
CA ALA A 152 -18.06 13.07 10.89
C ALA A 152 -17.48 13.75 9.62
N MET A 153 -16.66 14.79 9.79
CA MET A 153 -16.05 15.50 8.67
C MET A 153 -14.92 14.70 8.05
N PHE A 154 -14.10 14.04 8.88
CA PHE A 154 -13.06 13.14 8.41
C PHE A 154 -13.63 12.00 7.54
N PHE A 155 -14.66 11.30 8.03
CA PHE A 155 -15.33 10.26 7.26
C PHE A 155 -16.00 10.82 6.01
N GLY A 156 -16.66 11.98 6.09
CA GLY A 156 -17.30 12.63 4.95
C GLY A 156 -16.33 12.95 3.81
N ILE A 157 -15.17 13.55 4.13
CA ILE A 157 -14.14 13.87 3.13
C ILE A 157 -13.48 12.60 2.59
N SER A 158 -13.17 11.62 3.45
CA SER A 158 -12.54 10.36 3.02
C SER A 158 -13.45 9.56 2.09
N ILE A 159 -14.75 9.46 2.40
CA ILE A 159 -15.74 8.81 1.54
C ILE A 159 -15.91 9.60 0.25
N GLY A 160 -16.03 10.93 0.32
CA GLY A 160 -16.12 11.79 -0.85
C GLY A 160 -14.94 11.61 -1.79
N TRP A 161 -13.72 11.52 -1.25
CA TRP A 161 -12.52 11.24 -2.01
C TRP A 161 -12.60 9.87 -2.70
N ALA A 162 -12.93 8.82 -1.95
CA ALA A 162 -13.02 7.45 -2.48
C ALA A 162 -14.02 7.36 -3.65
N VAL A 163 -15.19 8.00 -3.51
CA VAL A 163 -16.23 8.05 -4.55
C VAL A 163 -15.75 8.82 -5.78
N VAL A 164 -15.12 9.99 -5.60
CA VAL A 164 -14.58 10.77 -6.72
C VAL A 164 -13.52 9.96 -7.47
N ALA A 165 -12.63 9.28 -6.76
CA ALA A 165 -11.58 8.49 -7.38
C ALA A 165 -12.09 7.25 -8.09
N ALA A 166 -13.07 6.55 -7.52
CA ALA A 166 -13.78 5.48 -8.22
C ALA A 166 -14.43 6.01 -9.50
N PHE A 167 -15.06 7.19 -9.45
CA PHE A 167 -15.70 7.80 -10.59
C PHE A 167 -14.71 8.23 -11.68
N VAL A 168 -13.56 8.80 -11.30
CA VAL A 168 -12.46 9.13 -12.23
C VAL A 168 -11.86 7.87 -12.84
N GLY A 169 -11.72 6.79 -12.06
CA GLY A 169 -11.33 5.47 -12.56
C GLY A 169 -12.29 4.92 -13.61
N LEU A 170 -13.61 5.04 -13.37
CA LEU A 170 -14.66 4.61 -14.30
C LEU A 170 -14.70 5.46 -15.59
N LYS A 171 -14.46 6.78 -15.49
CA LYS A 171 -14.42 7.69 -16.66
C LYS A 171 -13.20 7.47 -17.57
N GLY A 172 -12.20 6.74 -17.11
CA GLY A 172 -11.21 6.11 -17.97
C GLY A 172 -9.76 6.35 -17.57
N ILE A 173 -8.98 5.27 -17.65
CA ILE A 173 -7.54 5.22 -17.34
C ILE A 173 -6.74 6.28 -18.12
N LYS A 174 -7.21 6.71 -19.30
CA LYS A 174 -6.55 7.77 -20.09
C LYS A 174 -6.53 9.13 -19.39
N TYR A 175 -7.58 9.48 -18.64
CA TYR A 175 -7.62 10.74 -17.88
C TYR A 175 -6.76 10.66 -16.63
N VAL A 176 -6.84 9.52 -15.93
CA VAL A 176 -5.97 9.23 -14.77
C VAL A 176 -4.51 9.29 -15.18
N ALA A 177 -4.14 8.68 -16.31
CA ALA A 177 -2.76 8.67 -16.80
C ALA A 177 -2.23 10.09 -17.05
N LYS A 178 -3.02 10.97 -17.69
CA LYS A 178 -2.60 12.36 -17.93
C LYS A 178 -2.35 13.13 -16.64
N ILE A 179 -3.20 12.96 -15.63
CA ILE A 179 -3.03 13.62 -14.34
C ILE A 179 -1.83 13.01 -13.59
N ALA A 180 -1.72 11.69 -13.57
CA ALA A 180 -0.65 10.94 -12.92
C ALA A 180 0.73 11.16 -13.55
N THR A 181 0.83 11.65 -14.79
CA THR A 181 2.10 12.05 -15.40
C THR A 181 2.70 13.28 -14.72
N PHE A 182 1.88 14.28 -14.38
CA PHE A 182 2.37 15.57 -13.89
C PHE A 182 2.31 15.71 -12.38
N PHE A 183 1.33 15.09 -11.73
CA PHE A 183 1.12 15.22 -10.29
C PHE A 183 2.34 14.78 -9.44
N PRO A 184 3.09 13.72 -9.80
CA PRO A 184 4.31 13.32 -9.08
C PRO A 184 5.48 14.30 -9.20
N LEU A 185 5.45 15.23 -10.16
CA LEU A 185 6.53 16.21 -10.31
C LEU A 185 6.58 17.18 -9.12
N ILE A 186 5.42 17.52 -8.54
CA ILE A 186 5.33 18.41 -7.37
C ILE A 186 6.11 17.84 -6.17
N PRO A 187 5.80 16.63 -5.65
CA PRO A 187 6.57 16.06 -4.55
C PRO A 187 8.03 15.80 -4.94
N LEU A 188 8.34 15.45 -6.19
CA LEU A 188 9.72 15.31 -6.65
C LEU A 188 10.51 16.62 -6.52
N THR A 189 9.94 17.75 -6.94
CA THR A 189 10.59 19.07 -6.81
C THR A 189 10.80 19.43 -5.35
N VAL A 190 9.82 19.17 -4.47
CA VAL A 190 9.96 19.39 -3.02
C VAL A 190 11.12 18.56 -2.45
N LEU A 191 11.23 17.29 -2.84
CA LEU A 191 12.34 16.43 -2.40
C LEU A 191 13.70 16.92 -2.90
N ILE A 192 13.81 17.40 -4.14
CA ILE A 192 15.06 17.96 -4.67
C ILE A 192 15.48 19.20 -3.85
N VAL A 193 14.53 20.09 -3.56
CA VAL A 193 14.80 21.29 -2.75
C VAL A 193 15.20 20.91 -1.32
N MET A 194 14.48 19.97 -0.70
CA MET A 194 14.82 19.47 0.63
C MET A 194 16.20 18.80 0.65
N PHE A 195 16.52 17.99 -0.36
CA PHE A 195 17.82 17.37 -0.52
C PHE A 195 18.92 18.42 -0.66
N ALA A 196 18.74 19.44 -1.50
CA ALA A 196 19.73 20.51 -1.65
C ALA A 196 19.99 21.26 -0.34
N LYS A 197 18.95 21.46 0.49
CA LYS A 197 19.07 22.10 1.81
C LYS A 197 19.71 21.19 2.87
N THR A 198 19.62 19.87 2.72
CA THR A 198 20.09 18.88 3.70
C THR A 198 21.43 18.22 3.30
N ALA A 199 21.83 18.30 2.03
CA ALA A 199 23.01 17.62 1.50
C ALA A 199 24.31 18.02 2.20
N GLY A 200 24.41 19.27 2.65
CA GLY A 200 25.56 19.76 3.42
C GLY A 200 25.72 19.11 4.81
N GLY A 201 24.64 18.57 5.38
CA GLY A 201 24.65 17.91 6.69
C GLY A 201 24.85 16.39 6.64
N LEU A 202 24.96 15.79 5.44
CA LEU A 202 25.14 14.34 5.30
C LEU A 202 26.51 13.86 5.79
N GLY A 203 27.54 14.71 5.72
CA GLY A 203 28.89 14.40 6.21
C GLY A 203 28.99 14.35 7.73
N ASP A 204 28.14 15.10 8.43
CA ASP A 204 28.08 15.17 9.90
C ASP A 204 26.95 14.29 10.48
N PHE A 205 26.42 13.37 9.67
CA PHE A 205 25.31 12.52 10.08
C PHE A 205 25.76 11.55 11.20
N ASP A 206 25.20 11.74 12.39
CA ASP A 206 25.43 10.89 13.54
C ASP A 206 24.15 10.10 13.87
N ALA A 207 24.16 8.80 13.57
CA ALA A 207 23.05 7.90 13.82
C ALA A 207 22.69 7.83 15.32
N SER A 208 23.65 8.09 16.22
CA SER A 208 23.45 8.07 17.67
C SER A 208 22.56 9.21 18.16
N LYS A 209 22.46 10.30 17.38
CA LYS A 209 21.58 11.44 17.70
C LYS A 209 20.13 11.20 17.25
N ILE A 210 19.90 10.17 16.43
CA ILE A 210 18.58 9.82 15.90
C ILE A 210 18.02 8.66 16.74
N GLY A 211 17.38 8.98 17.87
CA GLY A 211 16.79 7.97 18.76
C GLY A 211 16.71 8.33 20.25
N VAL A 212 17.12 9.52 20.68
CA VAL A 212 17.00 9.97 22.08
C VAL A 212 15.60 10.51 22.42
N ALA A 213 14.68 10.59 21.46
CA ALA A 213 13.28 10.88 21.74
C ALA A 213 12.55 9.61 22.20
N ALA A 214 12.51 9.45 23.53
CA ALA A 214 11.64 8.62 24.36
C ALA A 214 11.21 7.24 23.80
N VAL A 215 11.75 6.21 24.44
CA VAL A 215 11.15 4.87 24.50
C VAL A 215 9.68 5.02 24.93
N ALA A 216 8.75 4.94 23.98
CA ALA A 216 7.39 4.53 24.30
C ALA A 216 7.42 3.02 24.47
N GLU A 217 7.12 2.61 25.69
CA GLU A 217 7.00 1.25 26.20
C GLU A 217 6.41 0.27 25.18
N PRO A 218 6.95 -0.96 25.03
CA PRO A 218 6.38 -1.93 24.10
C PRO A 218 4.95 -2.20 24.51
N ALA A 219 3.99 -1.81 23.68
CA ALA A 219 2.63 -2.31 23.76
C ALA A 219 2.72 -3.83 23.70
N ALA A 220 2.49 -4.47 24.85
CA ALA A 220 2.47 -5.90 24.97
C ALA A 220 1.49 -6.45 23.93
N VAL A 221 2.00 -7.39 23.15
CA VAL A 221 1.22 -8.24 22.25
C VAL A 221 0.13 -8.89 23.08
N GLU A 222 -1.11 -8.43 22.96
CA GLU A 222 -2.26 -9.24 23.35
C GLU A 222 -2.27 -10.45 22.41
N ALA A 223 -1.88 -11.60 22.98
CA ALA A 223 -1.99 -12.89 22.35
C ALA A 223 -3.44 -13.14 21.92
N PRO A 224 -3.67 -13.87 20.80
CA PRO A 224 -5.01 -14.22 20.37
C PRO A 224 -5.71 -14.98 21.50
N ALA A 225 -6.91 -14.52 21.85
CA ALA A 225 -7.77 -15.12 22.86
C ALA A 225 -7.80 -16.65 22.68
N GLU A 226 -7.22 -17.34 23.65
CA GLU A 226 -7.38 -18.79 23.81
C GLU A 226 -8.88 -19.05 23.97
N THR A 227 -9.44 -19.76 22.99
CA THR A 227 -10.82 -20.21 22.99
C THR A 227 -11.08 -20.98 24.29
N ALA A 228 -11.93 -20.41 25.14
CA ALA A 228 -12.46 -21.09 26.31
C ALA A 228 -13.05 -22.45 25.89
N PRO A 229 -12.68 -23.58 26.53
CA PRO A 229 -13.34 -24.85 26.28
C PRO A 229 -14.79 -24.77 26.74
N ALA A 230 -15.64 -25.38 25.92
CA ALA A 230 -17.08 -25.39 26.02
C ALA A 230 -17.63 -25.71 27.42
N GLU A 231 -18.63 -24.93 27.80
CA GLU A 231 -19.76 -25.24 28.67
C GLU A 231 -19.94 -26.73 28.99
N THR A 232 -19.61 -27.13 30.22
CA THR A 232 -20.18 -28.31 30.87
C THR A 232 -21.23 -27.85 31.86
N ALA A 233 -22.49 -28.05 31.48
CA ALA A 233 -23.66 -27.86 32.33
C ALA A 233 -23.55 -28.69 33.63
N PRO A 234 -24.07 -28.20 34.77
CA PRO A 234 -24.15 -29.01 35.98
C PRO A 234 -25.20 -30.10 35.78
N ILE A 235 -24.76 -31.35 35.89
CA ILE A 235 -25.65 -32.51 35.98
C ILE A 235 -26.40 -32.42 37.31
N ALA A 236 -27.72 -32.28 37.22
CA ALA A 236 -28.62 -32.46 38.34
C ALA A 236 -28.50 -33.90 38.86
N SER A 237 -28.11 -34.03 40.12
CA SER A 237 -28.16 -35.27 40.89
C SER A 237 -29.35 -35.16 41.84
N GLU A 238 -30.50 -35.69 41.44
CA GLU A 238 -31.59 -36.02 42.37
C GLU A 238 -31.44 -37.46 42.88
N ALA A 239 -31.88 -37.67 44.13
CA ALA A 239 -32.11 -38.94 44.85
C ALA A 239 -30.82 -39.65 45.34
N THR A 240 -30.66 -40.07 46.61
CA THR A 240 -31.55 -40.41 47.75
C THR A 240 -30.65 -40.68 48.96
N ALA A 241 -31.06 -40.39 50.20
CA ALA A 241 -31.27 -41.36 51.31
C ALA A 241 -30.57 -40.77 52.56
N ASP A 242 -31.28 -40.40 53.61
CA ASP A 242 -31.63 -41.20 54.80
C ASP A 242 -30.87 -40.66 56.03
N GLU A 243 -31.62 -40.55 57.14
CA GLU A 243 -31.31 -40.16 58.53
C GLU A 243 -31.07 -38.68 58.89
#